data_AF-A0A817V147-F1
#
_entry.id   AF-A0A817V147-F1
#
_cell.length_a   1.000
_cell.length_b   1.000
_cell.length_c   1.000
_cell.angle_alpha   90.00
_cell.angle_beta   90.00
_cell.angle_gamma   90.00
#
_symmetry.space_group_name_H-M   'P 1'
#
loop_
_entity.id
_entity.type
_entity.pdbx_description
1 polymer ?
#
loop_
_entity_poly.entity_id
_entity_poly.type
_entity_poly.pdbx_seq_one_letter_code
_entity_poly.pdbx_strand_id
1 'polypeptide(L)'
;MDRTIASARSFLAGLFTSVKINNKIQANGPFEIEVQHFPDEDMFPNPNVYPILNNCHSIKSLYTSLNDDHELKRARRALINHIGLTEYPHGIIELYDDIVSRQAHNFTVPKDILELTKDFDIMSAREYVYRATNIGYDLFIRSSFGRILYLIQKNFDSILKNYLEEKNNNLEKPYQKFFIYSGHDSTLIPLAMALEIFDMQWPKYASYILIKYFISKINPNETYLTVIFDSEPQILPDCRDHYCSYSTFLKNLQSRFDKPRISSQI
;
A
#
# COMPACT_ATOMS: atom_id res chain seq x y z
N MET A 1 1.22 6.99 -13.89
CA MET A 1 2.14 8.03 -13.37
C MET A 1 3.57 7.54 -13.56
N ASP A 2 4.47 8.36 -14.12
CA ASP A 2 5.74 7.85 -14.67
C ASP A 2 6.67 7.19 -13.64
N ARG A 3 6.67 7.69 -12.40
CA ARG A 3 7.56 7.17 -11.34
C ARG A 3 7.27 5.73 -10.94
N THR A 4 6.00 5.30 -10.88
CA THR A 4 5.65 3.93 -10.50
C THR A 4 6.02 2.95 -11.62
N ILE A 5 5.79 3.33 -12.87
CA ILE A 5 6.21 2.56 -14.06
C ILE A 5 7.74 2.41 -14.08
N ALA A 6 8.48 3.50 -13.85
CA ALA A 6 9.94 3.48 -13.82
C ALA A 6 10.50 2.62 -12.66
N SER A 7 9.87 2.67 -11.49
CA SER A 7 10.20 1.82 -10.35
C SER A 7 9.93 0.35 -10.64
N ALA A 8 8.77 0.01 -11.20
CA ALA A 8 8.44 -1.37 -11.60
C ALA A 8 9.45 -1.91 -12.62
N ARG A 9 9.81 -1.12 -13.63
CA ARG A 9 10.84 -1.47 -14.62
C ARG A 9 12.19 -1.74 -13.95
N SER A 10 12.60 -0.88 -13.01
CA SER A 10 13.88 -1.03 -12.29
C SER A 10 13.89 -2.26 -11.39
N PHE A 11 12.77 -2.53 -10.70
CA PHE A 11 12.58 -3.74 -9.91
C PHE A 11 12.69 -5.01 -10.77
N LEU A 12 11.96 -5.06 -11.90
CA LEU A 12 12.01 -6.19 -12.82
C LEU A 12 13.43 -6.40 -13.38
N ALA A 13 14.12 -5.32 -13.73
CA ALA A 13 15.52 -5.41 -14.17
C ALA A 13 16.41 -6.04 -13.10
N GLY A 14 16.26 -5.65 -11.83
CA GLY A 14 16.97 -6.26 -10.70
C GLY A 14 16.62 -7.73 -10.49
N LEU A 15 15.32 -8.05 -10.43
CA LEU A 15 14.80 -9.40 -10.19
C LEU A 15 15.31 -10.43 -11.20
N PHE A 16 15.36 -10.05 -12.49
CA PHE A 16 15.80 -10.94 -13.57
C PHE A 16 17.29 -10.80 -13.93
N THR A 17 18.06 -9.99 -13.19
CA THR A 17 19.51 -9.85 -13.44
C THR A 17 20.30 -11.12 -13.13
N SER A 18 19.83 -11.96 -12.20
CA SER A 18 20.43 -13.28 -11.91
C SER A 18 20.20 -14.33 -13.01
N VAL A 19 19.30 -14.05 -13.96
CA VAL A 19 19.00 -14.91 -15.12
C VAL A 19 19.75 -14.43 -16.37
N LYS A 20 20.79 -13.59 -16.20
CA LYS A 20 21.65 -13.17 -17.30
C LYS A 20 22.59 -14.31 -17.71
N ILE A 21 22.39 -14.85 -18.90
CA ILE A 21 23.37 -15.70 -19.60
C ILE A 21 24.01 -14.83 -20.69
N ASN A 22 25.34 -14.74 -20.71
CA ASN A 22 26.10 -13.89 -21.65
C ASN A 22 25.68 -12.40 -21.64
N ASN A 23 25.49 -11.82 -20.45
CA ASN A 23 25.04 -10.42 -20.25
C ASN A 23 23.69 -10.04 -20.87
N LYS A 24 22.90 -11.02 -21.34
CA LYS A 24 21.53 -10.82 -21.82
C LYS A 24 20.54 -11.39 -20.82
N ILE A 25 19.53 -10.59 -20.46
CA ILE A 25 18.39 -11.07 -19.67
C ILE A 25 17.70 -12.16 -20.50
N GLN A 26 17.61 -13.37 -19.97
CA GLN A 26 16.84 -14.45 -20.57
C GLN A 26 15.37 -14.23 -20.20
N ALA A 27 14.70 -13.34 -20.92
CA ALA A 27 13.26 -13.18 -20.88
C ALA A 27 12.69 -13.52 -22.26
N ASN A 28 11.56 -14.24 -22.30
CA ASN A 28 10.86 -14.59 -23.53
C ASN A 28 10.09 -13.38 -24.11
N GLY A 29 10.76 -12.23 -24.23
CA GLY A 29 10.16 -10.97 -24.67
C GLY A 29 10.26 -9.85 -23.62
N PRO A 30 9.79 -8.63 -23.98
CA PRO A 30 9.69 -7.53 -23.03
C PRO A 30 8.68 -7.84 -21.92
N PHE A 31 8.87 -7.25 -20.74
CA PHE A 31 7.85 -7.25 -19.70
C PHE A 31 6.77 -6.24 -20.05
N GLU A 32 5.52 -6.67 -20.02
CA GLU A 32 4.36 -5.79 -20.10
C GLU A 32 4.04 -5.25 -18.70
N ILE A 33 3.87 -3.94 -18.60
CA ILE A 33 3.41 -3.26 -17.37
C ILE A 33 2.02 -2.73 -17.67
N GLU A 34 1.02 -3.39 -17.12
CA GLU A 34 -0.37 -2.94 -17.22
C GLU A 34 -0.57 -1.68 -16.37
N VAL A 35 -1.26 -0.71 -16.95
CA VAL A 35 -1.57 0.58 -16.30
C VAL A 35 -3.01 0.95 -16.56
N GLN A 36 -3.62 1.65 -15.61
CA GLN A 36 -4.96 2.20 -15.78
C GLN A 36 -4.91 3.71 -16.02
N HIS A 37 -5.93 4.22 -16.72
CA HIS A 37 -6.11 5.64 -16.92
C HIS A 37 -6.45 6.32 -15.57
N PHE A 38 -5.80 7.45 -15.28
CA PHE A 38 -5.80 8.05 -13.93
C PHE A 38 -7.18 8.32 -13.30
N PRO A 39 -8.19 8.86 -14.01
CA PRO A 39 -9.56 9.00 -13.51
C PRO A 39 -10.20 7.69 -13.05
N ASP A 40 -9.77 6.55 -13.59
CA ASP A 40 -10.36 5.24 -13.33
C ASP A 40 -9.51 4.38 -12.38
N GLU A 41 -8.29 4.83 -12.06
CA GLU A 41 -7.29 4.10 -11.28
C GLU A 41 -7.76 3.82 -9.85
N ASP A 42 -7.60 2.58 -9.41
CA ASP A 42 -8.06 2.08 -8.10
C ASP A 42 -6.92 1.56 -7.20
N MET A 43 -5.66 1.73 -7.64
CA MET A 43 -4.45 1.46 -6.86
C MET A 43 -4.13 2.51 -5.80
N PHE A 44 -4.92 3.58 -5.66
CA PHE A 44 -4.80 4.58 -4.60
C PHE A 44 -6.19 5.17 -4.27
N PRO A 45 -6.38 5.85 -3.12
CA PRO A 45 -7.64 6.53 -2.81
C PRO A 45 -8.00 7.57 -3.87
N ASN A 46 -8.90 7.20 -4.79
CA ASN A 46 -9.27 8.01 -5.94
C ASN A 46 -10.74 8.48 -5.84
N PRO A 47 -10.99 9.77 -5.56
CA PRO A 47 -12.34 10.30 -5.43
C PRO A 47 -13.17 10.27 -6.73
N ASN A 48 -12.53 10.10 -7.89
CA ASN A 48 -13.25 9.92 -9.16
C ASN A 48 -13.94 8.56 -9.23
N VAL A 49 -13.29 7.52 -8.69
CA VAL A 49 -13.82 6.16 -8.61
C VAL A 49 -14.75 6.01 -7.40
N TYR A 50 -14.36 6.61 -6.27
CA TYR A 50 -15.11 6.55 -5.01
C TYR A 50 -15.41 7.95 -4.47
N PRO A 51 -16.54 8.58 -4.88
CA PRO A 51 -16.87 9.95 -4.50
C PRO A 51 -16.98 10.20 -2.98
N ILE A 52 -17.21 9.15 -2.18
CA ILE A 52 -17.23 9.24 -0.71
C ILE A 52 -15.91 9.74 -0.13
N LEU A 53 -14.79 9.53 -0.83
CA LEU A 53 -13.47 10.02 -0.43
C LEU A 53 -13.38 11.56 -0.44
N ASN A 54 -14.29 12.26 -1.15
CA ASN A 54 -14.39 13.72 -1.06
C ASN A 54 -14.80 14.21 0.33
N ASN A 55 -15.35 13.33 1.17
CA ASN A 55 -15.75 13.64 2.54
C ASN A 55 -14.62 13.40 3.58
N CYS A 56 -13.46 12.89 3.15
CA CYS A 56 -12.26 12.88 4.00
C CYS A 56 -11.90 14.32 4.40
N HIS A 57 -11.30 14.52 5.58
CA HIS A 57 -10.99 15.88 6.02
C HIS A 57 -9.98 16.55 5.08
N SER A 58 -10.34 17.75 4.62
CA SER A 58 -9.35 18.69 4.09
C SER A 58 -8.37 19.10 5.19
N ILE A 59 -7.18 19.52 4.79
CA ILE A 59 -6.14 20.02 5.72
C ILE A 59 -6.71 21.14 6.59
N LYS A 60 -7.39 22.11 5.96
CA LYS A 60 -8.04 23.22 6.68
C LYS A 60 -9.06 22.72 7.71
N SER A 61 -9.94 21.78 7.33
CA SER A 61 -10.96 21.25 8.24
C SER A 61 -10.32 20.53 9.43
N LEU A 62 -9.33 19.67 9.17
CA LEU A 62 -8.60 18.97 10.22
C LEU A 62 -7.98 19.95 11.22
N TYR A 63 -7.13 20.86 10.77
CA TYR A 63 -6.41 21.76 11.68
C TYR A 63 -7.32 22.76 12.41
N THR A 64 -8.52 23.02 11.88
CA THR A 64 -9.54 23.83 12.56
C THR A 64 -10.23 23.04 13.66
N SER A 65 -10.46 21.73 13.49
CA SER A 65 -11.14 20.89 14.48
C SER A 65 -10.22 20.40 15.61
N LEU A 66 -8.90 20.38 15.39
CA LEU A 66 -7.93 20.00 16.41
C LEU A 66 -7.78 21.08 17.50
N ASN A 67 -7.74 20.63 18.76
CA ASN A 67 -7.39 21.46 19.91
C ASN A 67 -6.00 22.10 19.75
N ASP A 68 -5.77 23.27 20.36
CA ASP A 68 -4.50 24.00 20.23
C ASP A 68 -3.29 23.25 20.80
N ASP A 69 -3.51 22.37 21.77
CA ASP A 69 -2.50 21.50 22.36
C ASP A 69 -2.34 20.17 21.62
N HIS A 70 -3.07 19.95 20.52
CA HIS A 70 -2.88 18.75 19.72
C HIS A 70 -1.48 18.73 19.09
N GLU A 71 -0.80 17.59 19.14
CA GLU A 71 0.59 17.45 18.69
C GLU A 71 0.80 17.92 17.24
N LEU A 72 -0.08 17.50 16.31
CA LEU A 72 0.02 17.91 14.89
C LEU A 72 -0.09 19.42 14.74
N LYS A 73 -1.00 20.06 15.49
CA LYS A 73 -1.21 21.51 15.41
C LYS A 73 -0.02 22.28 16.00
N ARG A 74 0.56 21.79 17.10
CA ARG A 74 1.79 22.34 17.68
C ARG A 74 3.00 22.19 16.75
N ALA A 75 3.22 20.99 16.19
CA ALA A 75 4.33 20.71 15.28
C ALA A 75 4.25 21.59 14.02
N ARG A 76 3.08 21.64 13.39
CA ARG A 76 2.82 22.50 12.24
C ARG A 76 3.06 23.98 12.56
N ARG A 77 2.57 24.48 13.71
CA ARG A 77 2.78 25.87 14.14
C ARG A 77 4.26 26.18 14.38
N ALA A 78 4.98 25.29 15.06
CA ALA A 78 6.41 25.46 15.33
C ALA A 78 7.19 25.60 14.02
N LEU A 79 6.90 24.75 13.03
CA LEU A 79 7.58 24.79 11.75
C LEU A 79 7.24 26.04 10.92
N ILE A 80 5.96 26.43 10.86
CA ILE A 80 5.52 27.65 10.17
C ILE A 80 6.25 28.87 10.73
N ASN A 81 6.32 28.97 12.06
CA ASN A 81 7.02 30.05 12.75
C ASN A 81 8.52 30.03 12.44
N HIS A 82 9.12 28.83 12.39
CA HIS A 82 10.54 28.64 12.12
C HIS A 82 10.94 29.05 10.69
N ILE A 83 10.13 28.65 9.70
CA ILE A 83 10.38 28.99 8.28
C ILE A 83 9.99 30.46 7.99
N GLY A 84 9.28 31.12 8.91
CA GLY A 84 8.84 32.51 8.75
C GLY A 84 7.66 32.67 7.78
N LEU A 85 6.85 31.62 7.63
CA LEU A 85 5.64 31.67 6.80
C LEU A 85 4.49 32.30 7.60
N THR A 86 3.84 33.32 7.04
CA THR A 86 2.64 33.92 7.63
C THR A 86 1.38 33.11 7.34
N GLU A 87 1.36 32.42 6.19
CA GLU A 87 0.32 31.50 5.79
C GLU A 87 0.94 30.21 5.27
N TYR A 88 0.28 29.09 5.59
CA TYR A 88 0.66 27.78 5.10
C TYR A 88 -0.63 26.99 4.88
N PRO A 89 -1.02 26.66 3.63
CA PRO A 89 -2.27 25.94 3.36
C PRO A 89 -2.11 24.40 3.43
N HIS A 90 -0.89 23.92 3.61
CA HIS A 90 -0.54 22.49 3.57
C HIS A 90 -0.41 21.89 4.98
N GLY A 91 -0.24 20.57 5.05
CA GLY A 91 -0.06 19.78 6.26
C GLY A 91 1.41 19.47 6.53
N ILE A 92 1.65 18.58 7.48
CA ILE A 92 2.99 18.07 7.83
C ILE A 92 3.52 17.15 6.74
N ILE A 93 2.63 16.44 6.02
CA ILE A 93 2.98 15.50 4.95
C ILE A 93 3.82 16.19 3.87
N GLU A 94 3.40 17.37 3.39
CA GLU A 94 4.12 18.09 2.34
C GLU A 94 5.52 18.57 2.78
N LEU A 95 5.72 18.82 4.08
CA LEU A 95 7.01 19.23 4.64
C LEU A 95 7.94 18.04 4.77
N TYR A 96 7.39 16.93 5.24
CA TYR A 96 8.10 15.66 5.31
C TYR A 96 8.57 15.23 3.92
N ASP A 97 7.73 15.38 2.88
CA ASP A 97 8.09 15.02 1.51
C ASP A 97 9.28 15.85 0.97
N ASP A 98 9.34 17.16 1.23
CA ASP A 98 10.50 18.01 0.86
C ASP A 98 11.78 17.58 1.61
N ILE A 99 11.69 17.37 2.93
CA ILE A 99 12.85 17.02 3.76
C ILE A 99 13.43 15.66 3.36
N VAL A 100 12.58 14.64 3.22
CA VAL A 100 13.01 13.29 2.84
C VAL A 100 13.55 13.29 1.42
N SER A 101 12.95 14.04 0.50
CA SER A 101 13.46 14.22 -0.85
C SER A 101 14.87 14.83 -0.86
N ARG A 102 15.10 15.88 -0.06
CA ARG A 102 16.43 16.51 0.06
C ARG A 102 17.46 15.52 0.62
N GLN A 103 17.11 14.81 1.69
CA GLN A 103 17.99 13.83 2.32
C GLN A 103 18.37 12.70 1.36
N ALA A 104 17.41 12.17 0.59
CA ALA A 104 17.64 11.12 -0.40
C ALA A 104 18.63 11.53 -1.51
N HIS A 105 18.78 12.83 -1.75
CA HIS A 105 19.68 13.39 -2.77
C HIS A 105 20.89 14.13 -2.18
N ASN A 106 21.17 13.95 -0.89
CA ASN A 106 22.29 14.59 -0.17
C ASN A 106 22.26 16.13 -0.20
N PHE A 107 21.09 16.75 -0.33
CA PHE A 107 20.95 18.19 -0.14
C PHE A 107 20.99 18.53 1.35
N THR A 108 21.55 19.69 1.67
CA THR A 108 21.57 20.20 3.04
C THR A 108 20.15 20.51 3.52
N VAL A 109 19.81 19.99 4.70
CA VAL A 109 18.62 20.39 5.45
C VAL A 109 19.09 21.13 6.71
N PRO A 110 18.55 22.33 7.02
CA PRO A 110 18.91 23.05 8.23
C PRO A 110 18.74 22.19 9.49
N LYS A 111 19.69 22.26 10.43
CA LYS A 111 19.72 21.38 11.62
C LYS A 111 18.52 21.59 12.54
N ASP A 112 18.16 22.84 12.72
CA ASP A 112 16.98 23.29 13.44
C ASP A 112 15.67 22.72 12.84
N ILE A 113 15.58 22.65 11.51
CA ILE A 113 14.48 21.94 10.84
C ILE A 113 14.55 20.44 11.18
N LEU A 114 15.70 19.79 11.02
CA LEU A 114 15.85 18.36 11.31
C LEU A 114 15.48 17.98 12.75
N GLU A 115 15.81 18.84 13.72
CA GLU A 115 15.46 18.66 15.12
C GLU A 115 13.95 18.77 15.35
N LEU A 116 13.28 19.72 14.68
CA LEU A 116 11.82 19.83 14.68
C LEU A 116 11.14 18.64 14.01
N THR A 117 11.84 17.96 13.08
CA THR A 117 11.25 16.94 12.20
C THR A 117 11.57 15.51 12.56
N LYS A 118 12.14 15.24 13.75
CA LYS A 118 12.60 13.90 14.14
C LYS A 118 11.53 12.81 14.03
N ASP A 119 10.28 13.15 14.30
CA ASP A 119 9.12 12.23 14.27
C ASP A 119 8.14 12.57 13.13
N PHE A 120 8.59 13.28 12.08
CA PHE A 120 7.69 13.73 11.01
C PHE A 120 7.12 12.61 10.17
N ASP A 121 7.79 11.47 10.07
CA ASP A 121 7.23 10.27 9.45
C ASP A 121 5.97 9.81 10.21
N ILE A 122 6.06 9.73 11.53
CA ILE A 122 4.94 9.35 12.41
C ILE A 122 3.83 10.42 12.37
N MET A 123 4.20 11.70 12.43
CA MET A 123 3.23 12.79 12.36
C MET A 123 2.52 12.86 11.01
N SER A 124 3.24 12.63 9.91
CA SER A 124 2.67 12.54 8.56
C SER A 124 1.68 11.38 8.47
N ALA A 125 2.06 10.21 8.97
CA ALA A 125 1.20 9.04 9.01
C ALA A 125 -0.06 9.29 9.85
N ARG A 126 0.07 9.92 11.02
CA ARG A 126 -1.05 10.33 11.86
C ARG A 126 -1.96 11.31 11.15
N GLU A 127 -1.41 12.37 10.56
CA GLU A 127 -2.21 13.35 9.82
C GLU A 127 -3.00 12.67 8.69
N TYR A 128 -2.36 11.78 7.92
CA TYR A 128 -3.01 11.02 6.86
C TYR A 128 -4.15 10.17 7.41
N VAL A 129 -3.90 9.36 8.44
CA VAL A 129 -4.91 8.50 9.06
C VAL A 129 -6.08 9.32 9.61
N TYR A 130 -5.82 10.38 10.38
CA TYR A 130 -6.86 11.26 10.91
C TYR A 130 -7.74 11.87 9.81
N ARG A 131 -7.14 12.24 8.69
CA ARG A 131 -7.90 12.78 7.54
C ARG A 131 -8.72 11.71 6.85
N ALA A 132 -8.09 10.58 6.59
CA ALA A 132 -8.63 9.45 5.86
C ALA A 132 -9.82 8.82 6.60
N THR A 133 -9.68 8.54 7.89
CA THR A 133 -10.63 7.72 8.64
C THR A 133 -11.80 8.51 9.21
N ASN A 134 -11.91 9.82 8.93
CA ASN A 134 -13.07 10.62 9.35
C ASN A 134 -14.39 10.12 8.76
N ILE A 135 -14.34 9.48 7.57
CA ILE A 135 -15.52 8.85 6.96
C ILE A 135 -15.81 7.45 7.55
N GLY A 136 -15.03 7.01 8.54
CA GLY A 136 -15.05 5.66 9.10
C GLY A 136 -13.90 4.80 8.57
N TYR A 137 -13.27 4.04 9.47
CA TYR A 137 -12.07 3.25 9.19
C TYR A 137 -12.28 2.21 8.07
N ASP A 138 -13.27 1.33 8.22
CA ASP A 138 -13.56 0.30 7.22
C ASP A 138 -14.07 0.89 5.91
N LEU A 139 -14.84 1.98 5.97
CA LEU A 139 -15.33 2.66 4.76
C LEU A 139 -14.17 3.27 3.97
N PHE A 140 -13.23 3.92 4.64
CA PHE A 140 -12.02 4.44 4.02
C PHE A 140 -11.19 3.33 3.36
N ILE A 141 -10.92 2.23 4.07
CA ILE A 141 -10.16 1.11 3.50
C ILE A 141 -10.88 0.52 2.29
N ARG A 142 -12.18 0.25 2.41
CA ARG A 142 -12.97 -0.31 1.33
C ARG A 142 -12.95 0.56 0.08
N SER A 143 -13.12 1.88 0.25
CA SER A 143 -13.10 2.85 -0.86
C SER A 143 -11.71 3.21 -1.37
N SER A 144 -10.64 2.84 -0.65
CA SER A 144 -9.26 3.16 -1.06
C SER A 144 -8.50 1.98 -1.65
N PHE A 145 -8.80 0.76 -1.17
CA PHE A 145 -8.03 -0.43 -1.49
C PHE A 145 -8.89 -1.71 -1.55
N GLY A 146 -10.20 -1.63 -1.30
CA GLY A 146 -11.09 -2.80 -1.25
C GLY A 146 -11.15 -3.58 -2.57
N ARG A 147 -10.97 -2.90 -3.70
CA ARG A 147 -10.92 -3.50 -5.03
C ARG A 147 -9.63 -4.31 -5.26
N ILE A 148 -8.49 -3.79 -4.80
CA ILE A 148 -7.21 -4.51 -4.86
C ILE A 148 -7.19 -5.69 -3.89
N LEU A 149 -7.78 -5.54 -2.68
CA LEU A 149 -7.97 -6.68 -1.77
C LEU A 149 -8.76 -7.81 -2.46
N TYR A 150 -9.82 -7.46 -3.18
CA TYR A 150 -10.61 -8.43 -3.94
C TYR A 150 -9.81 -9.07 -5.09
N LEU A 151 -8.96 -8.31 -5.77
CA LEU A 151 -8.06 -8.84 -6.80
C LEU A 151 -7.03 -9.81 -6.23
N ILE A 152 -6.46 -9.51 -5.05
CA ILE A 152 -5.55 -10.41 -4.33
C ILE A 152 -6.27 -11.74 -4.00
N GLN A 153 -7.50 -11.68 -3.48
CA GLN A 153 -8.32 -12.87 -3.25
C GLN A 153 -8.50 -13.68 -4.55
N LYS A 154 -8.91 -13.01 -5.63
CA LYS A 154 -9.11 -13.66 -6.95
C LYS A 154 -7.85 -14.35 -7.45
N ASN A 155 -6.69 -13.74 -7.26
CA ASN A 155 -5.41 -14.32 -7.68
C ASN A 155 -5.07 -15.58 -6.89
N PHE A 156 -5.25 -15.58 -5.56
CA PHE A 156 -5.03 -16.77 -4.75
C PHE A 156 -6.02 -17.89 -5.06
N ASP A 157 -7.31 -17.55 -5.23
CA ASP A 157 -8.33 -18.52 -5.64
C ASP A 157 -7.99 -19.15 -7.01
N SER A 158 -7.48 -18.34 -7.94
CA SER A 158 -7.03 -18.83 -9.26
C SER A 158 -5.80 -19.72 -9.15
N ILE A 159 -4.81 -19.36 -8.34
CA ILE A 159 -3.62 -20.20 -8.08
C ILE A 159 -4.03 -21.55 -7.51
N LEU A 160 -4.91 -21.57 -6.50
CA LEU A 160 -5.37 -22.81 -5.89
C LEU A 160 -6.13 -23.68 -6.91
N LYS A 161 -7.05 -23.08 -7.68
CA LYS A 161 -7.79 -23.78 -8.73
C LYS A 161 -6.84 -24.43 -9.74
N ASN A 162 -5.89 -23.66 -10.28
CA ASN A 162 -4.95 -24.17 -11.27
C ASN A 162 -4.09 -25.29 -10.68
N TYR A 163 -3.58 -25.13 -9.46
CA TYR A 163 -2.80 -26.16 -8.78
C TYR A 163 -3.57 -27.48 -8.61
N LEU A 164 -4.87 -27.41 -8.26
CA LEU A 164 -5.72 -28.59 -8.15
C LEU A 164 -5.98 -29.26 -9.51
N GLU A 165 -6.18 -28.46 -10.56
CA GLU A 165 -6.36 -28.97 -11.93
C GLU A 165 -5.09 -29.68 -12.44
N GLU A 166 -3.90 -29.12 -12.20
CA GLU A 166 -2.63 -29.77 -12.55
C GLU A 166 -2.46 -31.10 -11.82
N LYS A 167 -2.73 -31.13 -10.50
CA LYS A 167 -2.61 -32.34 -9.67
C LYS A 167 -3.59 -33.45 -10.11
N ASN A 168 -4.79 -33.08 -10.57
CA ASN A 168 -5.83 -34.04 -10.95
C ASN A 168 -5.68 -34.54 -12.39
N ASN A 169 -5.25 -33.67 -13.32
CA ASN A 169 -5.26 -33.97 -14.75
C ASN A 169 -3.87 -34.30 -15.33
N ASN A 170 -2.78 -34.20 -14.55
CA ASN A 170 -1.39 -34.33 -15.03
C ASN A 170 -1.07 -33.44 -16.23
N LEU A 171 -1.76 -32.31 -16.36
CA LEU A 171 -1.55 -31.33 -17.41
C LEU A 171 -0.79 -30.16 -16.81
N GLU A 172 0.47 -29.96 -17.19
CA GLU A 172 1.20 -28.74 -16.86
C GLU A 172 0.61 -27.59 -17.69
N LYS A 173 -0.05 -26.64 -17.02
CA LYS A 173 -0.58 -25.44 -17.67
C LYS A 173 0.08 -24.23 -17.06
N PRO A 174 0.77 -23.37 -17.85
CA PRO A 174 1.36 -22.17 -17.29
C PRO A 174 0.26 -21.28 -16.70
N TYR A 175 0.42 -20.91 -15.42
CA TYR A 175 -0.39 -19.91 -14.75
C TYR A 175 0.48 -18.94 -13.96
N GLN A 176 -0.06 -17.74 -13.70
CA GLN A 176 0.66 -16.67 -13.02
C GLN A 176 0.97 -17.06 -11.57
N LYS A 177 2.26 -17.05 -11.20
CA LYS A 177 2.74 -17.41 -9.84
C LYS A 177 3.20 -16.21 -9.03
N PHE A 178 3.39 -15.05 -9.65
CA PHE A 178 3.92 -13.85 -9.01
C PHE A 178 3.21 -12.61 -9.55
N PHE A 179 2.71 -11.75 -8.67
CA PHE A 179 1.99 -10.53 -9.01
C PHE A 179 2.74 -9.35 -8.41
N ILE A 180 2.94 -8.30 -9.20
CA ILE A 180 3.63 -7.08 -8.78
C ILE A 180 2.67 -5.92 -8.98
N TYR A 181 2.42 -5.18 -7.90
CA TYR A 181 1.63 -3.97 -7.93
C TYR A 181 2.54 -2.80 -7.53
N SER A 182 2.77 -1.86 -8.45
CA SER A 182 3.58 -0.67 -8.18
C SER A 182 2.69 0.52 -7.88
N GLY A 183 2.53 0.81 -6.58
CA GLY A 183 1.67 1.88 -6.08
C GLY A 183 2.43 3.01 -5.39
N HIS A 184 1.76 3.62 -4.43
CA HIS A 184 2.19 4.78 -3.66
C HIS A 184 2.27 4.46 -2.15
N ASP A 185 2.80 5.38 -1.36
CA ASP A 185 2.59 5.39 0.09
C ASP A 185 1.09 5.38 0.43
N SER A 186 0.28 6.14 -0.29
CA SER A 186 -1.18 6.14 -0.22
C SER A 186 -1.83 4.83 -0.66
N THR A 187 -1.06 3.88 -1.19
CA THR A 187 -1.47 2.50 -1.46
C THR A 187 -1.07 1.58 -0.31
N LEU A 188 0.19 1.69 0.14
CA LEU A 188 0.75 0.84 1.19
C LEU A 188 0.10 1.11 2.56
N ILE A 189 -0.17 2.38 2.90
CA ILE A 189 -0.82 2.74 4.17
C ILE A 189 -2.20 2.07 4.30
N PRO A 190 -3.18 2.26 3.40
CA PRO A 190 -4.48 1.60 3.54
C PRO A 190 -4.39 0.08 3.45
N LEU A 191 -3.43 -0.51 2.74
CA LEU A 191 -3.19 -1.96 2.77
C LEU A 191 -2.67 -2.42 4.13
N ALA A 192 -1.67 -1.75 4.70
CA ALA A 192 -1.15 -2.04 6.03
C ALA A 192 -2.23 -1.87 7.10
N MET A 193 -3.09 -0.85 6.97
CA MET A 193 -4.26 -0.67 7.81
C MET A 193 -5.25 -1.82 7.64
N ALA A 194 -5.57 -2.23 6.41
CA ALA A 194 -6.46 -3.36 6.15
C ALA A 194 -5.96 -4.68 6.75
N LEU A 195 -4.63 -4.87 6.81
CA LEU A 195 -4.00 -6.04 7.41
C LEU A 195 -3.76 -5.87 8.92
N GLU A 196 -4.03 -4.69 9.48
CA GLU A 196 -3.76 -4.31 10.88
C GLU A 196 -2.30 -4.49 11.29
N ILE A 197 -1.40 -4.17 10.35
CA ILE A 197 0.06 -4.21 10.53
C ILE A 197 0.70 -2.81 10.38
N PHE A 198 -0.12 -1.77 10.24
CA PHE A 198 0.38 -0.41 10.10
C PHE A 198 0.95 0.08 11.44
N ASP A 199 2.24 0.35 11.46
CA ASP A 199 3.03 0.75 12.62
C ASP A 199 3.04 2.26 12.87
N MET A 200 2.20 3.00 12.13
CA MET A 200 2.15 4.46 12.14
C MET A 200 3.43 5.15 11.67
N GLN A 201 4.32 4.46 10.94
CA GLN A 201 5.43 5.10 10.23
C GLN A 201 5.07 5.33 8.76
N TRP A 202 5.48 6.48 8.20
CA TRP A 202 5.28 6.72 6.77
C TRP A 202 6.11 5.74 5.93
N PRO A 203 5.53 5.03 4.95
CA PRO A 203 6.29 4.11 4.11
C PRO A 203 7.45 4.83 3.41
N LYS A 204 8.66 4.28 3.51
CA LYS A 204 9.87 4.85 2.90
C LYS A 204 9.87 4.58 1.40
N TYR A 205 10.78 5.25 0.67
CA TYR A 205 11.01 4.89 -0.73
C TYR A 205 11.40 3.41 -0.84
N ALA A 206 10.78 2.73 -1.81
CA ALA A 206 10.92 1.30 -2.05
C ALA A 206 10.42 0.37 -0.92
N SER A 207 9.64 0.87 0.04
CA SER A 207 8.87 0.03 0.95
C SER A 207 7.93 -0.91 0.19
N TYR A 208 7.66 -2.08 0.76
CA TYR A 208 6.84 -3.11 0.13
C TYR A 208 6.11 -3.99 1.15
N ILE A 209 4.94 -4.49 0.74
CA ILE A 209 4.24 -5.58 1.43
C ILE A 209 4.30 -6.82 0.53
N LEU A 210 4.88 -7.91 1.03
CA LEU A 210 4.96 -9.20 0.36
C LEU A 210 4.01 -10.19 1.04
N ILE A 211 3.02 -10.67 0.27
CA ILE A 211 2.10 -11.72 0.69
C ILE A 211 2.50 -13.01 -0.02
N LYS A 212 2.92 -14.03 0.74
CA LYS A 212 3.24 -15.36 0.20
C LYS A 212 2.07 -16.28 0.44
N TYR A 213 1.67 -17.05 -0.57
CA TYR A 213 0.59 -18.03 -0.49
C TYR A 213 1.15 -19.44 -0.54
N PHE A 214 0.71 -20.29 0.39
CA PHE A 214 1.17 -21.66 0.55
C PHE A 214 -0.01 -22.61 0.44
N ILE A 215 0.16 -23.68 -0.33
CA ILE A 215 -0.79 -24.79 -0.43
C ILE A 215 -0.14 -26.01 0.22
N SER A 216 -0.83 -26.64 1.16
CA SER A 216 -0.33 -27.84 1.81
C SER A 216 -0.20 -28.99 0.80
N LYS A 217 0.96 -29.64 0.81
CA LYS A 217 1.22 -30.82 -0.04
C LYS A 217 0.39 -32.03 0.42
N ILE A 218 0.10 -32.11 1.72
CA ILE A 218 -0.64 -33.22 2.35
C ILE A 218 -2.14 -33.06 2.07
N ASN A 219 -2.69 -31.89 2.36
CA ASN A 219 -4.10 -31.58 2.16
C ASN A 219 -4.24 -30.25 1.38
N PRO A 220 -4.45 -30.29 0.06
CA PRO A 220 -4.58 -29.06 -0.75
C PRO A 220 -5.70 -28.10 -0.34
N ASN A 221 -6.66 -28.54 0.48
CA ASN A 221 -7.68 -27.67 1.05
C ASN A 221 -7.15 -26.80 2.20
N GLU A 222 -6.00 -27.15 2.77
CA GLU A 222 -5.29 -26.35 3.77
C GLU A 222 -4.33 -25.39 3.07
N THR A 223 -4.68 -24.11 3.15
CA THR A 223 -3.91 -23.03 2.53
C THR A 223 -3.59 -21.96 3.55
N TYR A 224 -2.40 -21.38 3.43
CA TYR A 224 -1.83 -20.46 4.40
C TYR A 224 -1.19 -19.27 3.71
N LEU A 225 -1.06 -18.17 4.43
CA LEU A 225 -0.34 -16.99 4.00
C LEU A 225 0.66 -16.53 5.05
N THR A 226 1.75 -15.93 4.58
CA THR A 226 2.64 -15.13 5.41
C THR A 226 2.70 -13.72 4.85
N VAL A 227 2.74 -12.71 5.71
CA VAL A 227 2.89 -11.31 5.31
C VAL A 227 4.24 -10.79 5.81
N ILE A 228 4.94 -10.05 4.95
CA ILE A 228 6.18 -9.35 5.28
C ILE A 228 5.98 -7.89 4.91
N PHE A 229 6.31 -6.98 5.83
CA PHE A 229 6.34 -5.53 5.57
C PHE A 229 7.79 -5.06 5.80
N ASP A 230 8.43 -4.52 4.75
CA ASP A 230 9.81 -4.01 4.79
C ASP A 230 10.81 -4.97 5.43
N SER A 231 10.81 -6.22 4.95
CA SER A 231 11.64 -7.34 5.44
C SER A 231 11.26 -7.90 6.81
N GLU A 232 10.33 -7.29 7.53
CA GLU A 232 9.87 -7.76 8.84
C GLU A 232 8.64 -8.68 8.71
N PRO A 233 8.72 -9.95 9.14
CA PRO A 233 7.56 -10.84 9.17
C PRO A 233 6.47 -10.33 10.10
N GLN A 234 5.23 -10.37 9.64
CA GLN A 234 4.08 -9.88 10.37
C GLN A 234 3.22 -11.03 10.90
N ILE A 235 2.53 -10.81 12.02
CA ILE A 235 1.49 -11.70 12.53
C ILE A 235 0.16 -10.96 12.36
N LEU A 236 -0.72 -11.50 11.52
CA LEU A 236 -2.02 -10.90 11.26
C LEU A 236 -2.98 -11.15 12.43
N PRO A 237 -4.02 -10.31 12.61
CA PRO A 237 -5.06 -10.52 13.61
C PRO A 237 -5.67 -11.93 13.52
N ASP A 238 -6.06 -12.49 14.67
CA ASP A 238 -6.65 -13.83 14.77
C ASP A 238 -5.78 -15.01 14.26
N CYS A 239 -4.53 -14.77 13.86
CA CYS A 239 -3.56 -15.79 13.47
C CYS A 239 -2.59 -16.06 14.65
N ARG A 240 -2.24 -17.33 14.87
CA ARG A 240 -1.40 -17.72 16.03
C ARG A 240 0.10 -17.49 15.82
N ASP A 241 0.52 -17.51 14.56
CA ASP A 241 1.91 -17.36 14.13
C ASP A 241 1.95 -16.73 12.72
N HIS A 242 3.13 -16.70 12.10
CA HIS A 242 3.33 -16.10 10.79
C HIS A 242 2.62 -16.82 9.63
N TYR A 243 2.16 -18.06 9.81
CA TYR A 243 1.39 -18.83 8.83
C TYR A 243 -0.11 -18.72 9.13
N CYS A 244 -0.73 -17.64 8.65
CA CYS A 244 -2.15 -17.46 8.81
C CYS A 244 -2.95 -18.34 7.85
N SER A 245 -4.01 -19.00 8.32
CA SER A 245 -4.90 -19.75 7.42
C SER A 245 -5.59 -18.79 6.44
N TYR A 246 -5.76 -19.21 5.18
CA TYR A 246 -6.41 -18.36 4.17
C TYR A 246 -7.86 -18.03 4.54
N SER A 247 -8.57 -18.95 5.19
CA SER A 247 -9.94 -18.69 5.67
C SER A 247 -9.98 -17.62 6.76
N THR A 248 -9.03 -17.64 7.71
CA THR A 248 -8.88 -16.56 8.72
C THR A 248 -8.60 -15.23 8.04
N PHE A 249 -7.64 -15.19 7.10
CA PHE A 249 -7.31 -14.00 6.32
C PHE A 249 -8.54 -13.39 5.63
N LEU A 250 -9.33 -14.20 4.91
CA LEU A 250 -10.53 -13.74 4.22
C LEU A 250 -11.61 -13.26 5.19
N LYS A 251 -11.78 -13.91 6.33
CA LYS A 251 -12.73 -13.51 7.37
C LYS A 251 -12.40 -12.12 7.90
N ASN A 252 -11.14 -11.85 8.20
CA ASN A 252 -10.70 -10.58 8.77
C ASN A 252 -10.86 -9.41 7.78
N LEU A 253 -10.78 -9.68 6.48
CA LEU A 253 -10.92 -8.68 5.42
C LEU A 253 -12.34 -8.54 4.86
N GLN A 254 -13.30 -9.34 5.33
CA GLN A 254 -14.59 -9.49 4.68
C GLN A 254 -15.37 -8.17 4.54
N SER A 255 -15.34 -7.31 5.56
CA SER A 255 -16.02 -5.99 5.55
C SER A 255 -15.31 -4.96 4.66
N ARG A 256 -14.03 -5.20 4.33
CA ARG A 256 -13.13 -4.28 3.63
C ARG A 256 -13.04 -4.55 2.13
N PHE A 257 -13.50 -5.71 1.65
CA PHE A 257 -13.55 -6.01 0.22
C PHE A 257 -14.56 -5.11 -0.51
N ASP A 258 -14.16 -4.63 -1.69
CA ASP A 258 -15.09 -4.09 -2.68
C ASP A 258 -15.22 -5.02 -3.87
N LYS A 259 -16.18 -5.94 -3.76
CA LYS A 259 -16.54 -6.84 -4.85
C LYS A 259 -17.24 -6.01 -5.92
N PRO A 260 -16.91 -6.19 -7.22
CA PRO A 260 -17.64 -5.52 -8.27
C PRO A 260 -19.13 -5.83 -8.07
N ARG A 261 -19.95 -4.77 -8.01
CA ARG A 261 -21.39 -4.96 -8.11
C ARG A 261 -21.60 -5.71 -9.41
N ILE A 262 -22.20 -6.90 -9.35
CA ILE A 262 -22.61 -7.60 -10.56
C ILE A 262 -23.44 -6.57 -11.31
N SER A 263 -22.93 -6.07 -12.43
CA SER A 263 -23.75 -5.30 -13.35
C SER A 263 -24.84 -6.26 -13.75
N SER A 264 -26.03 -6.09 -13.18
CA SER A 264 -27.24 -6.62 -13.78
C SER A 264 -27.20 -6.16 -15.22
N GLN A 265 -26.95 -7.10 -16.13
CA GLN A 265 -27.12 -6.89 -17.56
C GLN A 265 -28.51 -6.29 -17.75
N ILE A 266 -28.59 -5.01 -18.10
CA ILE A 266 -29.65 -4.40 -18.90
C ILE A 266 -28.98 -3.29 -19.73
#